data_AF-A0A523MMM0-F1
#
_entry.id   AF-A0A523MMM0-F1
#
_cell.length_a   1.000
_cell.length_b   1.000
_cell.length_c   1.000
_cell.angle_alpha   90.00
_cell.angle_beta   90.00
_cell.angle_gamma   90.00
#
_symmetry.space_group_name_H-M   'P 1'
#
loop_
_entity.id
_entity.type
_entity.pdbx_description
1 polymer ?
#
loop_
_entity_poly.entity_id
_entity_poly.type
_entity_poly.pdbx_seq_one_letter_code
_entity_poly.pdbx_strand_id
1 'polypeptide(L)'
;MNPLSALRRATRVLVVLGVIVIAGCRGGPDGATERGDRLLAAGSVDEAIAEYKLALRQVGEDAHVLVRLGSAYGRRGEVEAALQYFRRTLEQDST
;
A
#
# COMPACT_ATOMS: atom_id res chain seq x y z
N MET A 1 30.72 -11.36 42.90
CA MET A 1 29.79 -11.37 41.76
C MET A 1 30.41 -10.62 40.59
N ASN A 2 30.64 -11.28 39.44
CA ASN A 2 31.44 -10.72 38.35
C ASN A 2 30.63 -9.78 37.42
N PRO A 3 31.11 -8.54 37.16
CA PRO A 3 30.39 -7.52 36.38
C PRO A 3 30.23 -7.87 34.89
N LEU A 4 30.93 -8.90 34.41
CA LEU A 4 30.91 -9.34 33.01
C LEU A 4 29.62 -10.07 32.61
N SER A 5 28.79 -10.50 33.57
CA SER A 5 27.53 -11.21 33.30
C SER A 5 26.35 -10.29 32.93
N ALA A 6 26.41 -9.01 33.32
CA ALA A 6 25.40 -7.99 33.00
C ALA A 6 25.53 -7.51 31.54
N LEU A 7 26.76 -7.33 31.07
CA LEU A 7 27.06 -6.84 29.73
C LEU A 7 26.57 -7.81 28.64
N ARG A 8 26.68 -9.12 28.90
CA ARG A 8 26.30 -10.20 27.97
C ARG A 8 24.78 -10.34 27.78
N ARG A 9 23.98 -9.88 28.74
CA ARG A 9 22.50 -9.83 28.65
C ARG A 9 22.04 -8.64 27.82
N ALA A 10 22.69 -7.48 28.00
CA ALA A 10 22.40 -6.27 27.23
C ALA A 10 22.64 -6.47 25.72
N THR A 11 23.72 -7.18 25.35
CA THR A 11 24.02 -7.48 23.94
C THR A 11 22.94 -8.35 23.27
N ARG A 12 22.36 -9.32 24.00
CA ARG A 12 21.30 -10.19 23.48
C ARG A 12 19.99 -9.45 23.26
N VAL A 13 19.63 -8.53 24.18
CA VAL A 13 18.43 -7.69 24.05
C VAL A 13 18.54 -6.75 22.86
N LEU A 14 19.73 -6.17 22.63
CA LEU A 14 19.98 -5.25 21.52
C LEU A 14 19.85 -5.94 20.14
N VAL A 15 20.33 -7.18 20.03
CA VAL A 15 20.22 -7.97 18.78
C VAL A 15 18.78 -8.40 18.53
N VAL A 16 18.02 -8.78 19.57
CA VAL A 16 16.60 -9.15 19.41
C VAL A 16 15.75 -7.93 19.01
N LEU A 17 16.05 -6.73 19.51
CA LEU A 17 15.37 -5.50 19.07
C LEU A 17 15.71 -5.14 17.61
N GLY A 18 16.94 -5.39 17.15
CA GLY A 18 17.39 -5.10 15.79
C GLY A 18 16.79 -6.03 14.71
N VAL A 19 16.34 -7.23 15.08
CA VAL A 19 15.74 -8.20 14.15
C VAL A 19 14.27 -7.90 13.85
N ILE A 20 13.59 -7.04 14.63
CA ILE A 20 12.18 -6.68 14.41
C ILE A 20 11.99 -5.73 13.22
N VAL A 21 13.05 -5.07 12.73
CA VAL A 21 12.95 -3.98 11.73
C VAL A 21 13.12 -4.46 10.27
N ILE A 22 13.31 -5.75 10.01
CA ILE A 22 13.54 -6.26 8.63
C ILE A 22 12.36 -7.10 8.11
N ALA A 23 11.15 -6.73 8.48
CA ALA A 23 9.93 -7.30 7.90
C ALA A 23 9.09 -6.20 7.26
N GLY A 24 9.26 -6.01 5.94
CA GLY A 24 8.09 -5.75 5.11
C GLY A 24 7.93 -4.39 4.42
N CYS A 25 9.00 -3.68 4.06
CA CYS A 25 8.91 -2.71 2.96
C CYS A 25 9.50 -3.31 1.67
N ARG A 26 8.87 -4.39 1.18
CA ARG A 26 9.20 -5.00 -0.13
C ARG A 26 7.99 -5.00 -1.07
N GLY A 27 7.12 -4.01 -0.92
CA GLY A 27 6.07 -3.71 -1.87
C GLY A 27 6.18 -2.25 -2.22
N GLY A 28 6.82 -1.95 -3.33
CA GLY A 28 6.59 -0.66 -3.99
C GLY A 28 5.10 -0.51 -4.34
N PRO A 29 4.69 0.67 -4.81
CA PRO A 29 3.32 0.94 -5.29
C PRO A 29 2.78 -0.14 -6.23
N ASP A 30 3.65 -0.70 -7.07
CA ASP A 30 3.35 -1.77 -8.02
C ASP A 30 2.76 -2.99 -7.31
N GLY A 31 3.30 -3.35 -6.14
CA GLY A 31 2.82 -4.50 -5.38
C GLY A 31 1.43 -4.31 -4.79
N ALA A 32 1.06 -3.09 -4.39
CA ALA A 32 -0.29 -2.78 -3.92
C ALA A 32 -1.29 -2.71 -5.09
N THR A 33 -0.87 -2.13 -6.21
CA THR A 33 -1.67 -2.09 -7.45
C THR A 33 -1.94 -3.49 -8.00
N GLU A 34 -0.94 -4.34 -8.11
CA GLU A 34 -1.09 -5.73 -8.57
C GLU A 34 -1.94 -6.59 -7.62
N ARG A 35 -1.89 -6.34 -6.31
CA ARG A 35 -2.83 -6.95 -5.36
C ARG A 35 -4.25 -6.49 -5.62
N GLY A 36 -4.45 -5.18 -5.77
CA GLY A 36 -5.75 -4.60 -6.12
C GLY A 36 -6.33 -5.22 -7.38
N ASP A 37 -5.52 -5.44 -8.42
CA ASP A 37 -5.93 -6.06 -9.68
C ASP A 37 -6.44 -7.48 -9.51
N ARG A 38 -5.71 -8.28 -8.74
CA ARG A 38 -6.12 -9.67 -8.46
C ARG A 38 -7.41 -9.71 -7.65
N LEU A 39 -7.55 -8.84 -6.65
CA LEU A 39 -8.78 -8.73 -5.85
C LEU A 39 -9.96 -8.29 -6.71
N LEU A 40 -9.74 -7.33 -7.62
CA LEU A 40 -10.76 -6.85 -8.52
C LEU A 40 -11.20 -7.96 -9.48
N ALA A 41 -10.26 -8.69 -10.08
CA ALA A 41 -10.54 -9.86 -10.91
C ALA A 41 -11.30 -10.96 -10.15
N ALA A 42 -11.00 -11.16 -8.86
CA ALA A 42 -11.71 -12.09 -7.99
C ALA A 42 -13.10 -11.59 -7.52
N GLY A 43 -13.50 -10.37 -7.90
CA GLY A 43 -14.77 -9.76 -7.47
C GLY A 43 -14.75 -9.17 -6.07
N SER A 44 -13.60 -9.19 -5.39
CA SER A 44 -13.39 -8.59 -4.06
C SER A 44 -13.17 -7.09 -4.19
N VAL A 45 -14.21 -6.37 -4.62
CA VAL A 45 -14.14 -4.96 -5.03
C VAL A 45 -13.70 -4.04 -3.90
N ASP A 46 -14.21 -4.24 -2.68
CA ASP A 46 -13.87 -3.37 -1.54
C ASP A 46 -12.41 -3.51 -1.11
N GLU A 47 -11.88 -4.73 -1.11
CA GLU A 47 -10.48 -4.99 -0.81
C GLU A 47 -9.57 -4.42 -1.90
N ALA A 48 -9.98 -4.53 -3.18
CA ALA A 48 -9.26 -3.90 -4.29
C ALA A 48 -9.15 -2.38 -4.12
N ILE A 49 -10.25 -1.72 -3.74
CA ILE A 49 -10.28 -0.28 -3.44
C ILE A 49 -9.30 0.07 -2.31
N ALA A 50 -9.24 -0.75 -1.25
CA ALA A 50 -8.31 -0.53 -0.14
C ALA A 50 -6.85 -0.61 -0.58
N GLU A 51 -6.50 -1.58 -1.42
CA GLU A 51 -5.14 -1.75 -1.97
C GLU A 51 -4.76 -0.63 -2.94
N TYR A 52 -5.66 -0.19 -3.82
CA TYR A 52 -5.39 0.96 -4.68
C TYR A 52 -5.22 2.26 -3.89
N LYS A 53 -6.00 2.47 -2.82
CA LYS A 53 -5.78 3.61 -1.91
C LYS A 53 -4.44 3.52 -1.18
N LEU A 54 -3.98 2.30 -0.88
CA LEU A 54 -2.64 2.10 -0.31
C LEU A 54 -1.56 2.47 -1.33
N ALA A 55 -1.70 2.04 -2.58
CA ALA A 55 -0.80 2.41 -3.67
C ALA A 55 -0.70 3.94 -3.81
N LEU A 56 -1.83 4.66 -3.86
CA LEU A 56 -1.84 6.14 -3.89
C LEU A 56 -1.13 6.79 -2.70
N ARG A 57 -1.21 6.20 -1.50
CA ARG A 57 -0.48 6.73 -0.34
C ARG A 57 1.04 6.57 -0.46
N GLN A 58 1.51 5.63 -1.28
CA GLN A 58 2.94 5.34 -1.45
C GLN A 58 3.56 6.16 -2.59
N VAL A 59 2.84 6.35 -3.70
CA VAL A 59 3.34 7.13 -4.86
C VAL A 59 2.84 8.55 -4.94
N GLY A 60 1.79 8.91 -4.21
CA GLY A 60 1.05 10.14 -4.46
C GLY A 60 -0.02 9.93 -5.53
N GLU A 61 -0.52 11.03 -6.08
CA GLU A 61 -1.51 10.98 -7.17
C GLU A 61 -0.85 10.45 -8.45
N ASP A 62 -0.97 9.14 -8.66
CA ASP A 62 -0.51 8.45 -9.87
C ASP A 62 -1.72 8.19 -10.78
N ALA A 63 -1.62 8.64 -12.03
CA ALA A 63 -2.68 8.54 -13.03
C ALA A 63 -3.16 7.09 -13.25
N HIS A 64 -2.24 6.11 -13.26
CA HIS A 64 -2.56 4.70 -13.47
C HIS A 64 -3.36 4.13 -12.29
N VAL A 65 -2.94 4.45 -11.06
CA VAL A 65 -3.65 3.99 -9.86
C VAL A 65 -5.01 4.69 -9.72
N LEU A 66 -5.13 5.97 -10.07
CA LEU A 66 -6.40 6.70 -10.08
C LEU A 66 -7.42 6.07 -11.04
N VAL A 67 -7.01 5.66 -12.24
CA VAL A 67 -7.86 4.96 -13.21
C VAL A 67 -8.35 3.62 -12.66
N ARG A 68 -7.46 2.84 -12.03
CA ARG A 68 -7.83 1.55 -11.42
C ARG A 68 -8.82 1.72 -10.26
N LEU A 69 -8.61 2.74 -9.43
CA LEU A 69 -9.52 3.09 -8.35
C LEU A 69 -10.89 3.49 -8.92
N GLY A 70 -10.94 4.32 -9.96
CA GLY A 70 -12.17 4.70 -10.64
C GLY A 70 -12.92 3.48 -11.20
N SER A 71 -12.21 2.57 -11.87
CA SER A 71 -12.78 1.31 -12.35
C SER A 71 -13.37 0.46 -11.21
N ALA A 72 -12.66 0.35 -10.09
CA ALA A 72 -13.13 -0.40 -8.93
C ALA A 72 -14.41 0.19 -8.32
N TYR A 73 -14.47 1.52 -8.16
CA TYR A 73 -15.68 2.23 -7.72
C TYR A 73 -16.86 2.03 -8.70
N GLY A 74 -16.59 2.04 -10.01
CA GLY A 74 -17.60 1.75 -11.03
C GLY A 74 -18.15 0.32 -10.90
N ARG A 75 -17.28 -0.67 -10.66
CA ARG A 75 -17.69 -2.06 -10.40
C ARG A 75 -18.47 -2.23 -9.10
N ARG A 76 -18.27 -1.35 -8.12
CA ARG A 76 -19.08 -1.30 -6.89
C ARG A 76 -20.45 -0.65 -7.09
N GLY A 77 -20.69 0.01 -8.23
CA GLY A 77 -21.89 0.77 -8.51
C GLY A 77 -21.83 2.24 -8.10
N GLU A 78 -20.68 2.71 -7.59
CA GLU A 78 -20.47 4.10 -7.17
C GLU A 78 -19.91 4.93 -8.34
N VAL A 79 -20.77 5.16 -9.33
CA VAL A 79 -20.39 5.81 -10.60
C VAL A 79 -19.91 7.24 -10.39
N GLU A 80 -20.51 8.00 -9.47
CA GLU A 80 -20.09 9.37 -9.14
C GLU A 80 -18.68 9.41 -8.57
N ALA A 81 -18.34 8.45 -7.70
CA ALA A 81 -16.99 8.32 -7.16
C ALA A 81 -15.99 7.95 -8.25
N ALA A 82 -16.35 7.01 -9.13
CA ALA A 82 -15.54 6.64 -10.29
C ALA A 82 -15.21 7.85 -11.19
N LEU A 83 -16.23 8.64 -11.53
CA LEU A 83 -16.08 9.84 -12.35
C LEU A 83 -15.17 10.88 -11.71
N GLN A 84 -15.24 11.07 -10.39
CA GLN A 84 -14.33 11.98 -9.71
C GLN A 84 -12.87 11.54 -9.83
N TYR A 85 -12.58 10.24 -9.69
CA TYR A 85 -11.21 9.74 -9.83
C TYR A 85 -10.70 9.83 -11.27
N PHE A 86 -11.54 9.59 -12.28
CA PHE A 86 -11.15 9.78 -13.67
C PHE A 86 -10.88 11.25 -14.01
N ARG A 87 -11.63 12.19 -13.44
CA ARG A 87 -11.35 13.62 -13.63
C ARG A 87 -9.98 14.01 -13.08
N ARG A 88 -9.61 13.50 -11.91
CA ARG A 88 -8.27 13.75 -11.33
C ARG A 88 -7.14 13.22 -12.19
N THR A 89 -7.34 12.08 -12.86
CA THR A 89 -6.38 11.57 -13.85
C THR A 89 -6.16 12.58 -14.98
N LEU A 90 -7.23 13.20 -15.50
CA LEU A 90 -7.12 14.18 -16.60
C LEU A 90 -6.49 15.51 -16.15
N GLU A 91 -6.68 15.90 -14.89
CA GLU A 91 -6.05 17.08 -14.30
C GLU A 91 -4.52 16.89 -14.18
N GLN A 92 -4.07 15.66 -13.90
CA GLN A 92 -2.64 15.31 -13.84
C GLN A 92 -1.97 15.36 -15.22
N ASP A 93 -2.60 14.83 -16.27
CA ASP A 93 -2.04 14.83 -17.64
C ASP A 93 -1.96 16.24 -18.26
N SER A 94 -2.67 17.21 -17.70
CA SER A 94 -2.74 18.59 -18.20
C SER A 94 -1.65 19.52 -17.64
N THR A 95 -0.67 19.00 -16.91
CA THR A 95 0.41 19.76 -16.25
C THR A 95 1.79 19.33 -16.74
#